data_AF-A0A6P6DWE7-F1
#
_entry.id   AF-A0A6P6DWE7-F1
#
_cell.length_a   1.000
_cell.length_b   1.000
_cell.length_c   1.000
_cell.angle_alpha   90.00
_cell.angle_beta   90.00
_cell.angle_gamma   90.00
#
_symmetry.space_group_name_H-M   'P 1'
#
loop_
_entity.id
_entity.type
_entity.pdbx_description
1 polymer ?
#
loop_
_entity_poly.entity_id
_entity_poly.type
_entity_poly.pdbx_seq_one_letter_code
_entity_poly.pdbx_strand_id
1 'polypeptide(L)'
;MLLLWMWTIAASAVAAPAPRTEGQRLRAAQAPNVVLVASDAFDGRLTFHPGSQVVKLPFINFMRTHGTSFLNAYTNSPICCPSRAAMWSGLFTHLTQSWNNFKGLDPNYTTWMDVMEKHGYRTQKFGKLDYTSGHHSVSNRVEAWTRDVAFALRQEGRPTAELVPSQHEVRVMAKDWKNVDAAVAWLRTQGVNQTEPFVLYLGLNLPHPYPSPSSGENFGSSTFRTSLYWLEKVSHDVVTVPKWLPLSEMHPVDYYSSYTKNCTGTFTDKEIKNIRAFYYAMCAEADAMLGQIILALRQLDLLQKTIVIYTSDHGELAMEHRQFYKMSMYEASAHVPLLLMGPGIKANLQVPSVVSLVDIYPTMLDIAGIPVPQNLSGYSLLPLSSEVVKNEHQLTDFHPPWILSEYHGCNANASTYMLRTSQWKYIAYSDGASVLPQLFDVSSDPDELTNMATKFPEIAYSLDQKLRSIINYPKVSAAVHQYNKEQFITWKRSVGQNYSNVIANLRWHRDWLKDPRKYESAIGRWLKAHTTPEAVRRK
;
A
#
# COMPACT_ATOMS: atom_id res chain seq x y z
N MET A 1 58.18 10.60 -27.82
CA MET A 1 57.53 11.04 -26.56
C MET A 1 56.15 10.41 -26.48
N LEU A 2 56.04 9.25 -25.84
CA LEU A 2 54.78 8.57 -25.53
C LEU A 2 54.73 8.44 -24.00
N LEU A 3 53.86 9.22 -23.38
CA LEU A 3 53.61 9.21 -21.94
C LEU A 3 52.50 8.19 -21.65
N LEU A 4 52.89 7.05 -21.05
CA LEU A 4 51.99 6.07 -20.46
C LEU A 4 51.40 6.63 -19.16
N TRP A 5 50.07 6.76 -19.11
CA TRP A 5 49.33 7.01 -17.88
C TRP A 5 49.04 5.67 -17.18
N MET A 6 49.65 5.44 -16.02
CA MET A 6 49.31 4.33 -15.12
C MET A 6 48.01 4.66 -14.38
N TRP A 7 46.99 3.83 -14.57
CA TRP A 7 45.79 3.81 -13.72
C TRP A 7 46.06 2.91 -12.50
N THR A 8 45.96 3.46 -11.30
CA THR A 8 45.89 2.69 -10.05
C THR A 8 44.48 2.09 -9.91
N ILE A 9 44.37 0.77 -10.05
CA ILE A 9 43.16 0.02 -9.72
C ILE A 9 43.16 -0.22 -8.21
N ALA A 10 42.23 0.40 -7.49
CA ALA A 10 41.92 0.00 -6.12
C ALA A 10 41.08 -1.29 -6.17
N ALA A 11 41.71 -2.43 -5.87
CA ALA A 11 41.02 -3.70 -5.69
C ALA A 11 40.32 -3.69 -4.32
N SER A 12 39.00 -3.53 -4.31
CA SER A 12 38.17 -3.81 -3.13
C SER A 12 38.13 -5.32 -2.91
N ALA A 13 38.93 -5.83 -1.97
CA ALA A 13 38.85 -7.21 -1.52
C ALA A 13 37.47 -7.43 -0.87
N VAL A 14 36.62 -8.24 -1.52
CA VAL A 14 35.40 -8.77 -0.93
C VAL A 14 35.83 -9.79 0.12
N ALA A 15 35.83 -9.38 1.39
CA ALA A 15 36.06 -10.29 2.50
C ALA A 15 34.93 -11.32 2.55
N ALA A 16 35.28 -12.61 2.50
CA ALA A 16 34.34 -13.69 2.78
C ALA A 16 33.75 -13.52 4.19
N PRO A 17 32.45 -13.77 4.40
CA PRO A 17 31.86 -13.66 5.72
C PRO A 17 32.50 -14.66 6.70
N ALA A 18 32.76 -14.20 7.92
CA ALA A 18 33.32 -15.04 8.98
C ALA A 18 32.41 -16.26 9.25
N PRO A 19 32.99 -17.44 9.55
CA PRO A 19 32.21 -18.62 9.91
C PRO A 19 31.39 -18.36 11.18
N ARG A 20 30.10 -18.72 11.15
CA ARG A 20 29.16 -18.55 12.27
C ARG A 20 29.63 -19.30 13.52
N THR A 21 29.42 -18.69 14.68
CA THR A 21 29.61 -19.37 15.96
C THR A 21 28.53 -20.43 16.18
N GLU A 22 28.85 -21.48 16.94
CA GLU A 22 27.96 -22.62 17.20
C GLU A 22 26.63 -22.21 17.86
N GLY A 23 26.65 -21.16 18.72
CA GLY A 23 25.45 -20.58 19.32
C GLY A 23 24.52 -19.86 18.35
N GLN A 24 25.05 -19.27 17.26
CA GLN A 24 24.23 -18.67 16.21
C GLN A 24 23.57 -19.74 15.32
N ARG A 25 24.23 -20.89 15.11
CA ARG A 25 23.65 -22.04 14.40
C ARG A 25 22.51 -22.69 15.20
N LEU A 26 22.68 -22.85 16.51
CA LEU A 26 21.67 -23.45 17.39
C LEU A 26 20.40 -22.60 17.53
N ARG A 27 20.51 -21.25 17.58
CA ARG A 27 19.33 -20.35 17.57
C ARG A 27 18.59 -20.37 16.24
N ALA A 28 19.29 -20.40 15.11
CA ALA A 28 18.67 -20.50 13.78
C ALA A 28 17.90 -21.83 13.59
N ALA A 29 18.37 -22.93 14.20
CA ALA A 29 17.69 -24.24 14.16
C ALA A 29 16.40 -24.30 15.01
N GLN A 30 16.15 -23.32 15.88
CA GLN A 30 14.91 -23.19 16.67
C GLN A 30 13.98 -22.08 16.16
N ALA A 31 14.41 -21.27 15.21
CA ALA A 31 13.62 -20.15 14.69
C ALA A 31 12.47 -20.68 13.79
N PRO A 32 11.25 -20.12 13.89
CA PRO A 32 10.13 -20.59 13.10
C PRO A 32 10.28 -20.21 11.63
N ASN A 33 9.63 -20.98 10.76
CA ASN A 33 9.39 -20.57 9.37
C ASN A 33 8.45 -19.36 9.34
N VAL A 34 8.47 -18.60 8.24
CA VAL A 34 7.55 -17.49 8.04
C VAL A 34 6.87 -17.60 6.68
N VAL A 35 5.56 -17.38 6.66
CA VAL A 35 4.77 -17.22 5.43
C VAL A 35 4.06 -15.88 5.49
N LEU A 36 4.44 -14.96 4.62
CA LEU A 36 3.79 -13.65 4.48
C LEU A 36 2.95 -13.65 3.20
N VAL A 37 1.63 -13.58 3.36
CA VAL A 37 0.68 -13.41 2.25
C VAL A 37 0.22 -11.96 2.23
N ALA A 38 0.46 -11.26 1.12
CA ALA A 38 0.09 -9.86 0.95
C ALA A 38 -0.83 -9.68 -0.25
N SER A 39 -2.05 -9.20 -0.03
CA SER A 39 -2.99 -8.81 -1.10
C SER A 39 -2.66 -7.44 -1.71
N ASP A 40 -3.38 -7.07 -2.77
CA ASP A 40 -3.40 -5.73 -3.32
C ASP A 40 -4.83 -5.17 -3.25
N ALA A 41 -5.03 -4.08 -2.49
CA ALA A 41 -6.32 -3.40 -2.33
C ALA A 41 -7.36 -4.04 -1.38
N PHE A 42 -6.96 -4.81 -0.36
CA PHE A 42 -7.88 -5.36 0.65
C PHE A 42 -8.14 -4.38 1.80
N ASP A 43 -9.39 -3.97 2.00
CA ASP A 43 -9.85 -3.09 3.08
C ASP A 43 -9.84 -3.84 4.42
N GLY A 44 -9.06 -3.33 5.37
CA GLY A 44 -8.90 -3.97 6.68
C GLY A 44 -10.17 -4.08 7.50
N ARG A 45 -11.15 -3.18 7.27
CA ARG A 45 -12.44 -3.17 8.01
C ARG A 45 -13.25 -4.44 7.76
N LEU A 46 -13.02 -5.13 6.63
CA LEU A 46 -13.68 -6.39 6.31
C LEU A 46 -13.23 -7.55 7.22
N THR A 47 -12.13 -7.38 7.97
CA THR A 47 -11.61 -8.46 8.83
C THR A 47 -12.25 -8.49 10.21
N PHE A 48 -13.09 -7.52 10.58
CA PHE A 48 -13.76 -7.49 11.88
C PHE A 48 -15.17 -6.88 11.78
N HIS A 49 -15.94 -6.99 12.87
CA HIS A 49 -17.29 -6.45 12.89
C HIS A 49 -17.29 -4.91 12.93
N PRO A 50 -18.25 -4.25 12.25
CA PRO A 50 -19.34 -4.85 11.47
C PRO A 50 -18.96 -5.25 10.03
N GLY A 51 -17.83 -4.75 9.50
CA GLY A 51 -17.45 -4.92 8.09
C GLY A 51 -17.38 -6.37 7.62
N SER A 52 -16.95 -7.29 8.48
CA SER A 52 -16.89 -8.73 8.17
C SER A 52 -18.25 -9.40 7.93
N GLN A 53 -19.38 -8.71 8.13
CA GLN A 53 -20.72 -9.26 7.86
C GLN A 53 -21.09 -9.24 6.37
N VAL A 54 -20.45 -8.40 5.56
CA VAL A 54 -20.80 -8.24 4.15
C VAL A 54 -20.29 -9.38 3.27
N VAL A 55 -19.28 -10.12 3.73
CA VAL A 55 -18.65 -11.20 2.98
C VAL A 55 -18.08 -12.29 3.89
N LYS A 56 -18.22 -13.55 3.47
CA LYS A 56 -17.65 -14.70 4.18
C LYS A 56 -16.14 -14.80 3.93
N LEU A 57 -15.35 -14.66 4.98
CA LEU A 57 -13.88 -14.79 4.98
C LEU A 57 -13.42 -15.87 5.98
N PRO A 58 -13.69 -17.17 5.70
CA PRO A 58 -13.41 -18.25 6.64
C PRO A 58 -11.94 -18.36 7.06
N PHE A 59 -10.96 -18.06 6.20
CA PHE A 59 -9.56 -18.23 6.54
C PHE A 59 -8.97 -17.04 7.31
N ILE A 60 -9.43 -15.82 7.02
CA ILE A 60 -9.22 -14.66 7.89
C ILE A 60 -9.81 -14.94 9.27
N ASN A 61 -11.06 -15.39 9.36
CA ASN A 61 -11.68 -15.73 10.64
C ASN A 61 -10.93 -16.86 11.36
N PHE A 62 -10.39 -17.84 10.62
CA PHE A 62 -9.52 -18.85 11.20
C PHE A 62 -8.26 -18.25 11.83
N MET A 63 -7.56 -17.34 11.15
CA MET A 63 -6.40 -16.63 11.69
C MET A 63 -6.76 -15.75 12.89
N ARG A 64 -7.93 -15.09 12.88
CA ARG A 64 -8.40 -14.30 14.04
C ARG A 64 -8.58 -15.16 15.29
N THR A 65 -9.21 -16.32 15.13
CA THR A 65 -9.46 -17.24 16.25
C THR A 65 -8.19 -17.88 16.78
N HIS A 66 -7.24 -18.22 15.90
CA HIS A 66 -6.02 -18.95 16.28
C HIS A 66 -4.78 -18.06 16.41
N GLY A 67 -4.93 -16.75 16.29
CA GLY A 67 -3.83 -15.80 16.29
C GLY A 67 -4.21 -14.43 16.82
N THR A 68 -3.40 -13.44 16.47
CA THR A 68 -3.56 -12.04 16.85
C THR A 68 -4.01 -11.21 15.65
N SER A 69 -5.01 -10.35 15.86
CA SER A 69 -5.52 -9.41 14.87
C SER A 69 -5.21 -7.98 15.31
N PHE A 70 -4.62 -7.17 14.42
CA PHE A 70 -4.38 -5.76 14.68
C PHE A 70 -5.54 -4.95 14.10
N LEU A 71 -6.32 -4.30 14.98
CA LEU A 71 -7.56 -3.63 14.60
C LEU A 71 -7.36 -2.27 13.93
N ASN A 72 -6.17 -1.69 14.05
CA ASN A 72 -5.83 -0.36 13.55
C ASN A 72 -4.49 -0.41 12.79
N ALA A 73 -4.42 -1.25 11.75
CA ALA A 73 -3.24 -1.38 10.91
C ALA A 73 -3.35 -0.52 9.65
N TYR A 74 -2.29 0.25 9.35
CA TYR A 74 -2.32 1.25 8.29
C TYR A 74 -1.17 1.12 7.30
N THR A 75 -1.48 1.36 6.03
CA THR A 75 -0.49 1.50 4.97
C THR A 75 0.41 2.72 5.16
N ASN A 76 1.69 2.61 4.81
CA ASN A 76 2.62 3.74 4.78
C ASN A 76 2.35 4.70 3.62
N SER A 77 1.65 4.24 2.59
CA SER A 77 1.24 5.05 1.46
C SER A 77 0.10 4.36 0.73
N PRO A 78 -1.05 5.00 0.46
CA PRO A 78 -2.23 4.36 -0.12
C PRO A 78 -2.10 4.03 -1.63
N ILE A 79 -1.00 3.40 -2.03
CA ILE A 79 -0.70 2.92 -3.40
C ILE A 79 0.39 1.84 -3.35
N CYS A 80 0.40 0.92 -4.33
CA CYS A 80 1.21 -0.30 -4.35
C CYS A 80 2.70 -0.08 -4.01
N CYS A 81 3.46 0.58 -4.89
CA CYS A 81 4.92 0.51 -4.82
C CYS A 81 5.53 1.30 -3.66
N PRO A 82 5.12 2.55 -3.41
CA PRO A 82 5.48 3.26 -2.19
C PRO A 82 5.16 2.51 -0.88
N SER A 83 3.99 1.85 -0.78
CA SER A 83 3.64 1.04 0.40
C SER A 83 4.58 -0.15 0.56
N ARG A 84 4.76 -0.92 -0.51
CA ARG A 84 5.61 -2.12 -0.49
C ARG A 84 7.06 -1.72 -0.28
N ALA A 85 7.55 -0.64 -0.89
CA ALA A 85 8.89 -0.11 -0.63
C ALA A 85 9.12 0.16 0.86
N ALA A 86 8.15 0.79 1.54
CA ALA A 86 8.24 1.03 2.98
C ALA A 86 8.21 -0.27 3.80
N MET A 87 7.28 -1.18 3.50
CA MET A 87 7.16 -2.49 4.15
C MET A 87 8.43 -3.35 3.97
N TRP A 88 9.05 -3.33 2.80
CA TRP A 88 10.23 -4.13 2.46
C TRP A 88 11.53 -3.55 2.99
N SER A 89 11.65 -2.22 3.08
CA SER A 89 12.87 -1.52 3.57
C SER A 89 12.82 -1.15 5.05
N GLY A 90 11.64 -1.16 5.67
CA GLY A 90 11.47 -0.72 7.06
C GLY A 90 11.64 0.79 7.23
N LEU A 91 11.52 1.56 6.16
CA LEU A 91 11.71 3.01 6.14
C LEU A 91 10.49 3.71 5.55
N PHE A 92 10.12 4.88 6.10
CA PHE A 92 9.05 5.69 5.51
C PHE A 92 9.37 6.15 4.07
N THR A 93 8.32 6.48 3.33
CA THR A 93 8.39 6.83 1.90
C THR A 93 9.36 7.97 1.63
N HIS A 94 9.37 9.01 2.48
CA HIS A 94 10.30 10.14 2.31
C HIS A 94 11.78 9.80 2.51
N LEU A 95 12.09 8.76 3.28
CA LEU A 95 13.48 8.34 3.53
C LEU A 95 14.05 7.56 2.34
N THR A 96 13.21 6.77 1.67
CA THR A 96 13.59 5.98 0.49
C THR A 96 13.36 6.74 -0.82
N GLN A 97 12.67 7.88 -0.75
CA GLN A 97 12.21 8.66 -1.89
C GLN A 97 11.33 7.85 -2.85
N SER A 98 10.58 6.89 -2.32
CA SER A 98 9.69 6.01 -3.08
C SER A 98 8.39 6.73 -3.43
N TRP A 99 8.45 7.78 -4.26
CA TRP A 99 7.38 8.77 -4.39
C TRP A 99 6.10 8.28 -5.06
N ASN A 100 6.21 7.37 -6.02
CA ASN A 100 5.09 6.94 -6.85
C ASN A 100 5.34 5.54 -7.38
N ASN A 101 4.40 5.02 -8.17
CA ASN A 101 4.53 3.65 -8.65
C ASN A 101 5.77 3.40 -9.52
N PHE A 102 6.30 4.42 -10.21
CA PHE A 102 7.53 4.26 -10.99
C PHE A 102 8.82 4.39 -10.15
N LYS A 103 8.83 5.26 -9.14
CA LYS A 103 9.97 5.45 -8.23
C LYS A 103 9.68 4.74 -6.90
N GLY A 104 10.19 3.52 -6.77
CA GLY A 104 10.27 2.76 -5.53
C GLY A 104 11.69 2.71 -4.97
N LEU A 105 12.05 1.59 -4.35
CA LEU A 105 13.42 1.33 -3.90
C LEU A 105 14.39 1.25 -5.08
N ASP A 106 15.57 1.82 -4.91
CA ASP A 106 16.67 1.62 -5.85
C ASP A 106 17.22 0.19 -5.71
N PRO A 107 17.85 -0.40 -6.75
CA PRO A 107 18.23 -1.81 -6.76
C PRO A 107 19.11 -2.30 -5.60
N ASN A 108 19.83 -1.40 -4.93
CA ASN A 108 20.79 -1.73 -3.87
C ASN A 108 20.23 -1.55 -2.44
N TYR A 109 18.93 -1.24 -2.29
CA TYR A 109 18.33 -1.16 -0.96
C TYR A 109 18.28 -2.54 -0.30
N THR A 110 18.72 -2.60 0.95
CA THR A 110 18.60 -3.82 1.76
C THR A 110 17.18 -3.99 2.27
N THR A 111 16.57 -5.13 1.98
CA THR A 111 15.24 -5.51 2.47
C THR A 111 15.33 -6.46 3.66
N TRP A 112 14.23 -6.64 4.40
CA TRP A 112 14.18 -7.60 5.51
C TRP A 112 14.50 -9.02 5.03
N MET A 113 14.10 -9.37 3.80
CA MET A 113 14.33 -10.70 3.26
C MET A 113 15.82 -10.94 2.95
N ASP A 114 16.52 -9.92 2.44
CA ASP A 114 17.98 -10.00 2.22
C ASP A 114 18.73 -10.19 3.55
N VAL A 115 18.28 -9.52 4.61
CA VAL A 115 18.86 -9.69 5.95
C VAL A 115 18.59 -11.09 6.50
N MET A 116 17.37 -11.61 6.38
CA MET A 116 17.04 -12.97 6.82
C MET A 116 17.83 -14.03 6.04
N GLU A 117 17.97 -13.88 4.72
CA GLU A 117 18.77 -14.77 3.87
C GLU A 117 20.23 -14.80 4.32
N LYS A 118 20.83 -13.62 4.58
CA LYS A 118 22.18 -13.52 5.14
C LYS A 118 22.33 -14.24 6.49
N HIS A 119 21.25 -14.33 7.26
CA HIS A 119 21.20 -15.04 8.55
C HIS A 119 20.73 -16.50 8.44
N GLY A 120 20.62 -17.03 7.22
CA GLY A 120 20.45 -18.46 6.96
C GLY A 120 19.01 -18.92 6.85
N TYR A 121 18.08 -17.98 6.66
CA TYR A 121 16.76 -18.34 6.17
C TYR A 121 16.83 -18.67 4.68
N ARG A 122 16.11 -19.70 4.26
CA ARG A 122 15.82 -19.91 2.84
C ARG A 122 14.68 -19.00 2.42
N THR A 123 14.89 -18.17 1.41
CA THR A 123 13.88 -17.18 1.01
C THR A 123 13.27 -17.50 -0.34
N GLN A 124 11.94 -17.46 -0.42
CA GLN A 124 11.20 -17.69 -1.66
C GLN A 124 10.11 -16.63 -1.83
N LYS A 125 9.92 -16.18 -3.07
CA LYS A 125 8.93 -15.16 -3.45
C LYS A 125 8.06 -15.67 -4.60
N PHE A 126 6.74 -15.47 -4.53
CA PHE A 126 5.83 -15.68 -5.64
C PHE A 126 4.86 -14.50 -5.80
N GLY A 127 4.44 -14.26 -7.03
CA GLY A 127 3.48 -13.22 -7.36
C GLY A 127 4.05 -11.80 -7.26
N LYS A 128 3.22 -10.86 -6.81
CA LYS A 128 3.47 -9.42 -6.90
C LYS A 128 4.43 -8.92 -5.81
N LEU A 129 5.57 -8.38 -6.24
CA LEU A 129 6.56 -7.72 -5.36
C LEU A 129 6.41 -6.21 -5.33
N ASP A 130 6.44 -5.59 -6.52
CA ASP A 130 6.09 -4.19 -6.78
C ASP A 130 6.67 -3.19 -5.77
N TYR A 131 7.95 -3.32 -5.37
CA TYR A 131 8.60 -2.41 -4.40
C TYR A 131 9.82 -1.66 -4.98
N THR A 132 10.27 -2.00 -6.19
CA THR A 132 11.46 -1.43 -6.85
C THR A 132 11.11 -0.39 -7.90
N SER A 133 12.05 0.53 -8.15
CA SER A 133 11.95 1.52 -9.22
C SER A 133 11.99 0.91 -10.63
N GLY A 134 11.39 1.60 -11.59
CA GLY A 134 11.56 1.33 -13.02
C GLY A 134 10.42 0.56 -13.70
N HIS A 135 9.46 0.08 -12.92
CA HIS A 135 8.29 -0.66 -13.43
C HIS A 135 7.06 0.28 -13.53
N HIS A 136 5.96 -0.16 -14.16
CA HIS A 136 4.71 0.60 -14.44
C HIS A 136 4.64 1.41 -15.75
N SER A 137 3.41 1.71 -16.18
CA SER A 137 3.07 2.33 -17.47
C SER A 137 3.53 3.78 -17.58
N VAL A 138 3.67 4.27 -18.82
CA VAL A 138 3.93 5.69 -19.09
C VAL A 138 2.79 6.58 -18.58
N SER A 139 1.54 6.09 -18.62
CA SER A 139 0.37 6.82 -18.09
C SER A 139 0.56 7.18 -16.63
N ASN A 140 0.86 6.19 -15.78
CA ASN A 140 1.02 6.41 -14.35
C ASN A 140 2.16 7.40 -14.03
N ARG A 141 3.26 7.32 -14.79
CA ARG A 141 4.40 8.23 -14.67
C ARG A 141 4.02 9.66 -15.00
N VAL A 142 3.47 9.88 -16.19
CA VAL A 142 3.09 11.21 -16.68
C VAL A 142 2.02 11.83 -15.79
N GLU A 143 1.06 11.03 -15.31
CA GLU A 143 0.07 11.44 -14.32
C GLU A 143 0.67 11.91 -13.00
N ALA A 144 1.60 11.15 -12.43
CA ALA A 144 2.28 11.55 -11.20
C ALA A 144 3.15 12.81 -11.40
N TRP A 145 3.90 12.89 -12.49
CA TRP A 145 4.84 13.99 -12.73
C TRP A 145 4.17 15.33 -13.06
N THR A 146 2.96 15.31 -13.58
CA THR A 146 2.23 16.52 -14.02
C THR A 146 1.15 16.96 -13.06
N ARG A 147 1.05 16.33 -11.89
CA ARG A 147 0.02 16.63 -10.89
C ARG A 147 0.02 18.09 -10.40
N ASP A 148 1.14 18.79 -10.56
CA ASP A 148 1.33 20.19 -10.19
C ASP A 148 0.99 21.17 -11.32
N VAL A 149 0.65 20.65 -12.51
CA VAL A 149 0.24 21.50 -13.63
C VAL A 149 -1.20 21.95 -13.40
N ALA A 150 -1.47 23.24 -13.62
CA ALA A 150 -2.78 23.84 -13.44
C ALA A 150 -3.79 23.43 -14.53
N PHE A 151 -4.15 22.15 -14.56
CA PHE A 151 -5.26 21.58 -15.31
C PHE A 151 -5.92 20.45 -14.51
N ALA A 152 -7.15 20.11 -14.88
CA ALA A 152 -7.85 18.95 -14.35
C ALA A 152 -8.25 18.04 -15.53
N LEU A 153 -7.69 16.83 -15.56
CA LEU A 153 -7.91 15.83 -16.60
C LEU A 153 -8.37 14.52 -15.95
N ARG A 154 -9.34 13.82 -16.56
CA ARG A 154 -9.65 12.46 -16.13
C ARG A 154 -8.46 11.55 -16.44
N GLN A 155 -8.02 10.85 -15.41
CA GLN A 155 -6.89 9.93 -15.42
C GLN A 155 -7.37 8.48 -15.40
N GLU A 156 -8.60 8.21 -14.97
CA GLU A 156 -9.20 6.89 -15.01
C GLU A 156 -10.53 6.90 -15.77
N GLY A 157 -10.89 5.75 -16.34
CA GLY A 157 -12.24 5.49 -16.82
C GLY A 157 -13.21 5.26 -15.67
N ARG A 158 -14.52 5.23 -15.98
CA ARG A 158 -15.56 4.97 -14.98
C ARG A 158 -15.41 3.54 -14.42
N PRO A 159 -15.50 3.30 -13.10
CA PRO A 159 -15.41 1.94 -12.58
C PRO A 159 -16.57 1.07 -13.08
N THR A 160 -16.29 -0.20 -13.34
CA THR A 160 -17.28 -1.16 -13.88
C THR A 160 -17.25 -2.47 -13.09
N ALA A 161 -18.36 -3.21 -13.16
CA ALA A 161 -18.47 -4.56 -12.62
C ALA A 161 -18.69 -5.55 -13.77
N GLU A 162 -17.89 -6.63 -13.83
CA GLU A 162 -17.96 -7.66 -14.87
C GLU A 162 -18.22 -9.03 -14.24
N LEU A 163 -19.36 -9.64 -14.58
CA LEU A 163 -19.74 -10.95 -14.08
C LEU A 163 -19.31 -12.04 -15.04
N VAL A 164 -18.58 -13.03 -14.54
CA VAL A 164 -18.41 -14.33 -15.19
C VAL A 164 -19.64 -15.18 -14.85
N PRO A 165 -20.52 -15.50 -15.82
CA PRO A 165 -21.82 -16.12 -15.57
C PRO A 165 -21.71 -17.64 -15.33
N SER A 166 -20.89 -18.05 -14.37
CA SER A 166 -20.68 -19.46 -14.00
C SER A 166 -20.61 -19.60 -12.48
N GLN A 167 -21.41 -20.52 -11.93
CA GLN A 167 -21.35 -20.95 -10.53
C GLN A 167 -20.21 -21.95 -10.27
N HIS A 168 -19.56 -22.43 -11.31
CA HIS A 168 -18.46 -23.40 -11.22
C HIS A 168 -17.09 -22.76 -11.39
N GLU A 169 -17.05 -21.49 -11.82
CA GLU A 169 -15.80 -20.75 -12.01
C GLU A 169 -15.30 -20.22 -10.66
N VAL A 170 -14.45 -21.01 -10.00
CA VAL A 170 -13.83 -20.65 -8.72
C VAL A 170 -12.51 -19.88 -8.93
N ARG A 171 -11.80 -20.12 -10.04
CA ARG A 171 -10.46 -19.56 -10.28
C ARG A 171 -10.47 -18.40 -11.27
N VAL A 172 -11.25 -17.37 -10.96
CA VAL A 172 -11.41 -16.18 -11.81
C VAL A 172 -10.07 -15.49 -12.03
N MET A 173 -9.26 -15.34 -10.97
CA MET A 173 -7.94 -14.71 -11.08
C MET A 173 -6.83 -15.73 -11.32
N ALA A 174 -6.82 -16.28 -12.54
CA ALA A 174 -5.94 -17.38 -12.93
C ALA A 174 -4.44 -17.13 -12.67
N LYS A 175 -3.96 -15.88 -12.78
CA LYS A 175 -2.54 -15.56 -12.50
C LYS A 175 -2.20 -15.72 -11.03
N ASP A 176 -3.06 -15.26 -10.13
CA ASP A 176 -2.84 -15.41 -8.69
C ASP A 176 -2.97 -16.87 -8.27
N TRP A 177 -3.95 -17.61 -8.81
CA TRP A 177 -4.05 -19.06 -8.59
C TRP A 177 -2.81 -19.83 -9.05
N LYS A 178 -2.19 -19.46 -10.18
CA LYS A 178 -0.91 -20.04 -10.62
C LYS A 178 0.22 -19.75 -9.63
N ASN A 179 0.28 -18.55 -9.05
CA ASN A 179 1.27 -18.21 -8.02
C ASN A 179 1.04 -19.02 -6.73
N VAL A 180 -0.23 -19.20 -6.33
CA VAL A 180 -0.62 -20.04 -5.18
C VAL A 180 -0.21 -21.50 -5.42
N ASP A 181 -0.54 -22.06 -6.59
CA ASP A 181 -0.17 -23.44 -6.94
C ASP A 181 1.35 -23.62 -6.92
N ALA A 182 2.12 -22.66 -7.45
CA ALA A 182 3.58 -22.67 -7.41
C ALA A 182 4.15 -22.61 -5.98
N ALA A 183 3.56 -21.76 -5.13
CA ALA A 183 3.94 -21.67 -3.72
C ALA A 183 3.65 -22.98 -2.96
N VAL A 184 2.48 -23.59 -3.18
CA VAL A 184 2.13 -24.90 -2.59
C VAL A 184 3.06 -26.00 -3.10
N ALA A 185 3.38 -26.02 -4.41
CA ALA A 185 4.32 -26.98 -4.98
C ALA A 185 5.72 -26.84 -4.37
N TRP A 186 6.18 -25.60 -4.16
CA TRP A 186 7.45 -25.33 -3.49
C TRP A 186 7.44 -25.82 -2.03
N LEU A 187 6.37 -25.56 -1.27
CA LEU A 187 6.25 -26.08 0.10
C LEU A 187 6.35 -27.62 0.15
N ARG A 188 5.68 -28.30 -0.78
CA ARG A 188 5.66 -29.77 -0.88
C ARG A 188 7.00 -30.38 -1.25
N THR A 189 7.81 -29.69 -2.05
CA THR A 189 9.05 -30.26 -2.61
C THR A 189 10.30 -29.78 -1.89
N GLN A 190 10.32 -28.50 -1.51
CA GLN A 190 11.46 -27.85 -0.88
C GLN A 190 11.19 -27.59 0.60
N GLY A 191 10.02 -27.04 0.96
CA GLY A 191 9.71 -26.59 2.32
C GLY A 191 9.80 -27.68 3.40
N VAL A 192 9.31 -28.88 3.11
CA VAL A 192 9.36 -30.03 4.05
C VAL A 192 10.74 -30.65 4.24
N ASN A 193 11.66 -30.42 3.29
CA ASN A 193 12.96 -31.08 3.25
C ASN A 193 14.08 -30.20 3.84
N GLN A 194 13.76 -29.01 4.36
CA GLN A 194 14.77 -28.10 4.89
C GLN A 194 15.07 -28.38 6.36
N THR A 195 16.37 -28.39 6.68
CA THR A 195 16.87 -28.31 8.05
C THR A 195 17.01 -26.85 8.53
N GLU A 196 17.10 -25.91 7.59
CA GLU A 196 17.13 -24.46 7.82
C GLU A 196 15.70 -23.88 7.80
N PRO A 197 15.40 -22.82 8.58
CA PRO A 197 14.10 -22.17 8.51
C PRO A 197 13.92 -21.46 7.17
N PHE A 198 12.67 -21.30 6.72
CA PHE A 198 12.37 -20.60 5.47
C PHE A 198 11.47 -19.38 5.67
N VAL A 199 11.55 -18.44 4.71
CA VAL A 199 10.54 -17.42 4.49
C VAL A 199 9.94 -17.56 3.10
N LEU A 200 8.61 -17.58 3.04
CA LEU A 200 7.84 -17.56 1.81
C LEU A 200 7.00 -16.28 1.76
N TYR A 201 7.24 -15.44 0.76
CA TYR A 201 6.38 -14.31 0.45
C TYR A 201 5.46 -14.66 -0.74
N LEU A 202 4.16 -14.46 -0.58
CA LEU A 202 3.16 -14.60 -1.64
C LEU A 202 2.40 -13.28 -1.82
N GLY A 203 2.69 -12.58 -2.91
CA GLY A 203 1.99 -11.37 -3.29
C GLY A 203 0.83 -11.66 -4.25
N LEU A 204 -0.40 -11.40 -3.81
CA LEU A 204 -1.60 -11.52 -4.64
C LEU A 204 -1.90 -10.17 -5.32
N ASN A 205 -2.45 -10.22 -6.52
CA ASN A 205 -3.04 -9.03 -7.16
C ASN A 205 -4.48 -8.81 -6.71
N LEU A 206 -5.21 -9.84 -6.29
CA LEU A 206 -6.53 -9.65 -5.68
C LEU A 206 -6.46 -8.86 -4.37
N PRO A 207 -7.51 -8.09 -4.03
CA PRO A 207 -8.72 -7.78 -4.82
C PRO A 207 -8.61 -6.56 -5.75
N HIS A 208 -7.42 -6.19 -6.25
CA HIS A 208 -7.20 -5.04 -7.15
C HIS A 208 -8.06 -5.14 -8.44
N PRO A 209 -8.76 -4.06 -8.85
CA PRO A 209 -9.55 -4.06 -10.08
C PRO A 209 -8.69 -3.96 -11.34
N TYR A 210 -9.10 -4.63 -12.42
CA TYR A 210 -8.31 -4.77 -13.64
C TYR A 210 -8.55 -3.63 -14.63
N PRO A 211 -7.53 -3.23 -15.42
CA PRO A 211 -7.78 -2.31 -16.53
C PRO A 211 -8.76 -2.95 -17.54
N SER A 212 -9.84 -2.22 -17.86
CA SER A 212 -10.79 -2.56 -18.93
C SER A 212 -10.14 -2.46 -20.32
N PRO A 213 -10.79 -2.94 -21.41
CA PRO A 213 -10.23 -2.97 -22.76
C PRO A 213 -9.64 -1.65 -23.28
N SER A 214 -8.72 -1.76 -24.25
CA SER A 214 -7.99 -0.65 -24.85
C SER A 214 -8.79 0.20 -25.86
N SER A 215 -10.12 0.05 -25.92
CA SER A 215 -11.00 0.89 -26.72
C SER A 215 -12.45 0.89 -26.18
N GLY A 216 -13.29 1.80 -26.70
CA GLY A 216 -14.72 1.89 -26.36
C GLY A 216 -15.05 2.85 -25.21
N GLU A 217 -16.33 2.85 -24.79
CA GLU A 217 -16.84 3.78 -23.77
C GLU A 217 -16.17 3.61 -22.40
N ASN A 218 -15.66 2.41 -22.11
CA ASN A 218 -14.98 2.02 -20.88
C ASN A 218 -13.43 1.98 -21.00
N PHE A 219 -12.84 2.67 -22.00
CA PHE A 219 -11.38 2.75 -22.11
C PHE A 219 -10.74 3.33 -20.83
N GLY A 220 -9.74 2.63 -20.30
CA GLY A 220 -9.02 3.07 -19.10
C GLY A 220 -9.82 2.90 -17.80
N SER A 221 -10.99 2.26 -17.84
CA SER A 221 -11.76 1.91 -16.64
C SER A 221 -11.05 0.86 -15.79
N SER A 222 -11.42 0.80 -14.51
CA SER A 222 -11.04 -0.31 -13.63
C SER A 222 -12.25 -1.21 -13.39
N THR A 223 -12.10 -2.47 -13.75
CA THR A 223 -13.13 -3.51 -13.71
C THR A 223 -13.00 -4.36 -12.45
N PHE A 224 -14.04 -4.39 -11.64
CA PHE A 224 -14.24 -5.38 -10.60
C PHE A 224 -14.86 -6.62 -11.25
N ARG A 225 -14.09 -7.72 -11.31
CA ARG A 225 -14.48 -8.92 -12.03
C ARG A 225 -14.63 -10.08 -11.06
N THR A 226 -15.72 -10.81 -11.13
CA THR A 226 -15.95 -11.98 -10.26
C THR A 226 -16.91 -12.99 -10.91
N SER A 227 -17.14 -14.13 -10.27
CA SER A 227 -18.08 -15.17 -10.70
C SER A 227 -19.31 -15.25 -9.78
N LEU A 228 -20.35 -15.96 -10.22
CA LEU A 228 -21.53 -16.24 -9.39
C LEU A 228 -21.15 -16.99 -8.11
N TYR A 229 -20.18 -17.91 -8.19
CA TYR A 229 -19.67 -18.67 -7.04
C TYR A 229 -19.19 -17.76 -5.90
N TRP A 230 -18.45 -16.71 -6.24
CA TRP A 230 -17.91 -15.77 -5.25
C TRP A 230 -18.95 -14.76 -4.78
N LEU A 231 -19.86 -14.32 -5.66
CA LEU A 231 -20.98 -13.45 -5.27
C LEU A 231 -21.89 -14.12 -4.23
N GLU A 232 -22.09 -15.44 -4.29
CA GLU A 232 -22.84 -16.19 -3.25
C GLU A 232 -22.18 -16.13 -1.85
N LYS A 233 -20.93 -15.64 -1.74
CA LYS A 233 -20.25 -15.41 -0.46
C LYS A 233 -20.52 -14.01 0.10
N VAL A 234 -21.13 -13.13 -0.69
CA VAL A 234 -21.47 -11.75 -0.33
C VAL A 234 -22.91 -11.71 0.18
N SER A 235 -23.12 -11.13 1.35
CA SER A 235 -24.46 -10.88 1.88
C SER A 235 -25.01 -9.60 1.25
N HIS A 236 -25.66 -9.73 0.08
CA HIS A 236 -26.14 -8.60 -0.72
C HIS A 236 -27.06 -7.62 0.04
N ASP A 237 -27.86 -8.11 0.99
CA ASP A 237 -28.80 -7.28 1.77
C ASP A 237 -28.11 -6.26 2.67
N VAL A 238 -26.86 -6.52 3.06
CA VAL A 238 -26.06 -5.61 3.90
C VAL A 238 -25.08 -4.75 3.08
N VAL A 239 -25.06 -4.90 1.74
CA VAL A 239 -24.25 -4.04 0.87
C VAL A 239 -24.96 -2.68 0.73
N THR A 240 -24.41 -1.67 1.40
CA THR A 240 -24.96 -0.31 1.43
C THR A 240 -24.39 0.58 0.32
N VAL A 241 -25.11 1.66 0.02
CA VAL A 241 -24.59 2.81 -0.72
C VAL A 241 -23.95 3.75 0.30
N PRO A 242 -22.67 4.10 0.19
CA PRO A 242 -22.03 5.04 1.10
C PRO A 242 -22.69 6.41 1.07
N LYS A 243 -22.69 7.10 2.21
CA LYS A 243 -23.07 8.52 2.25
C LYS A 243 -21.94 9.35 1.64
N TRP A 244 -22.30 10.29 0.79
CA TRP A 244 -21.34 11.21 0.16
C TRP A 244 -21.66 12.64 0.52
N LEU A 245 -20.62 13.43 0.74
CA LEU A 245 -20.74 14.89 0.72
C LEU A 245 -21.15 15.36 -0.69
N PRO A 246 -21.93 16.45 -0.80
CA PRO A 246 -22.11 17.16 -2.06
C PRO A 246 -20.76 17.55 -2.67
N LEU A 247 -20.64 17.57 -4.00
CA LEU A 247 -19.39 17.94 -4.68
C LEU A 247 -18.87 19.33 -4.28
N SER A 248 -19.78 20.26 -3.98
CA SER A 248 -19.46 21.62 -3.52
C SER A 248 -18.90 21.70 -2.10
N GLU A 249 -19.11 20.66 -1.29
CA GLU A 249 -18.64 20.57 0.10
C GLU A 249 -17.40 19.69 0.25
N MET A 250 -17.01 18.98 -0.81
CA MET A 250 -15.79 18.18 -0.80
C MET A 250 -14.56 19.06 -0.59
N HIS A 251 -13.60 18.53 0.18
CA HIS A 251 -12.29 19.14 0.26
C HIS A 251 -11.65 19.22 -1.14
N PRO A 252 -10.90 20.29 -1.51
CA PRO A 252 -10.40 20.46 -2.87
C PRO A 252 -9.52 19.31 -3.37
N VAL A 253 -8.77 18.65 -2.48
CA VAL A 253 -7.95 17.48 -2.81
C VAL A 253 -8.83 16.26 -3.10
N ASP A 254 -9.90 16.07 -2.35
CA ASP A 254 -10.86 14.98 -2.58
C ASP A 254 -11.64 15.19 -3.87
N TYR A 255 -12.10 16.41 -4.13
CA TYR A 255 -12.75 16.75 -5.40
C TYR A 255 -11.81 16.46 -6.59
N TYR A 256 -10.54 16.86 -6.49
CA TYR A 256 -9.55 16.55 -7.53
C TYR A 256 -9.40 15.04 -7.72
N SER A 257 -9.31 14.26 -6.63
CA SER A 257 -9.22 12.80 -6.73
C SER A 257 -10.47 12.19 -7.36
N SER A 258 -11.68 12.56 -6.90
CA SER A 258 -12.94 12.10 -7.50
C SER A 258 -13.08 12.50 -8.97
N TYR A 259 -12.65 13.71 -9.36
CA TYR A 259 -12.68 14.16 -10.74
C TYR A 259 -11.71 13.37 -11.62
N THR A 260 -10.46 13.24 -11.19
CA THR A 260 -9.44 12.50 -11.96
C THR A 260 -9.76 11.01 -12.06
N LYS A 261 -10.47 10.44 -11.09
CA LYS A 261 -10.99 9.07 -11.12
C LYS A 261 -12.33 8.94 -11.86
N ASN A 262 -12.85 10.00 -12.49
CA ASN A 262 -14.13 9.98 -13.21
C ASN A 262 -15.33 9.55 -12.34
N CYS A 263 -15.33 9.98 -11.07
CA CYS A 263 -16.37 9.70 -10.07
C CYS A 263 -17.33 10.88 -9.81
N THR A 264 -17.15 12.03 -10.47
CA THR A 264 -18.02 13.21 -10.29
C THR A 264 -19.34 13.14 -11.07
N GLY A 265 -19.48 12.19 -11.99
CA GLY A 265 -20.74 11.92 -12.68
C GLY A 265 -21.79 11.26 -11.77
N THR A 266 -23.01 11.10 -12.28
CA THR A 266 -24.09 10.40 -11.57
C THR A 266 -23.80 8.91 -11.46
N PHE A 267 -24.12 8.30 -10.32
CA PHE A 267 -24.13 6.85 -10.12
C PHE A 267 -25.50 6.45 -9.57
N THR A 268 -26.05 5.37 -10.09
CA THR A 268 -27.24 4.73 -9.53
C THR A 268 -26.85 3.87 -8.33
N ASP A 269 -27.77 3.69 -7.38
CA ASP A 269 -27.58 2.79 -6.24
C ASP A 269 -27.20 1.38 -6.68
N LYS A 270 -27.78 0.90 -7.79
CA LYS A 270 -27.46 -0.41 -8.36
C LYS A 270 -26.02 -0.49 -8.84
N GLU A 271 -25.50 0.53 -9.51
CA GLU A 271 -24.08 0.56 -9.92
C GLU A 271 -23.16 0.53 -8.71
N ILE A 272 -23.44 1.34 -7.68
CA ILE A 272 -22.63 1.42 -6.47
C ILE A 272 -22.62 0.07 -5.73
N LYS A 273 -23.79 -0.51 -5.50
CA LYS A 273 -23.94 -1.81 -4.84
C LYS A 273 -23.28 -2.93 -5.63
N ASN A 274 -23.34 -2.91 -6.97
CA ASN A 274 -22.66 -3.89 -7.80
C ASN A 274 -21.13 -3.78 -7.68
N ILE A 275 -20.57 -2.57 -7.78
CA ILE A 275 -19.11 -2.36 -7.62
C ILE A 275 -18.65 -2.92 -6.26
N ARG A 276 -19.37 -2.58 -5.18
CA ARG A 276 -19.07 -3.05 -3.82
C ARG A 276 -19.19 -4.56 -3.67
N ALA A 277 -20.29 -5.15 -4.13
CA ALA A 277 -20.49 -6.60 -4.05
C ALA A 277 -19.41 -7.36 -4.82
N PHE A 278 -18.99 -6.87 -5.98
CA PHE A 278 -17.97 -7.52 -6.80
C PHE A 278 -16.59 -7.41 -6.14
N TYR A 279 -16.27 -6.24 -5.58
CA TYR A 279 -15.08 -6.07 -4.75
C TYR A 279 -15.05 -7.03 -3.55
N TYR A 280 -16.16 -7.17 -2.83
CA TYR A 280 -16.24 -8.11 -1.70
C TYR A 280 -16.10 -9.56 -2.16
N ALA A 281 -16.70 -9.94 -3.28
CA ALA A 281 -16.53 -11.27 -3.86
C ALA A 281 -15.06 -11.54 -4.25
N MET A 282 -14.34 -10.55 -4.78
CA MET A 282 -12.90 -10.62 -5.03
C MET A 282 -12.09 -10.80 -3.72
N CYS A 283 -12.52 -10.18 -2.62
CA CYS A 283 -11.93 -10.42 -1.29
C CYS A 283 -12.13 -11.86 -0.81
N ALA A 284 -13.30 -12.47 -1.07
CA ALA A 284 -13.55 -13.88 -0.75
C ALA A 284 -12.65 -14.83 -1.55
N GLU A 285 -12.37 -14.51 -2.82
CA GLU A 285 -11.41 -15.28 -3.61
C GLU A 285 -9.98 -15.17 -3.06
N ALA A 286 -9.56 -13.97 -2.64
CA ALA A 286 -8.26 -13.78 -1.98
C ALA A 286 -8.14 -14.56 -0.66
N ASP A 287 -9.21 -14.58 0.15
CA ASP A 287 -9.28 -15.39 1.38
C ASP A 287 -9.13 -16.89 1.09
N ALA A 288 -9.73 -17.40 0.02
CA ALA A 288 -9.59 -18.80 -0.37
C ALA A 288 -8.16 -19.15 -0.83
N MET A 289 -7.44 -18.21 -1.45
CA MET A 289 -6.03 -18.37 -1.81
C MET A 289 -5.13 -18.44 -0.57
N LEU A 290 -5.36 -17.56 0.42
CA LEU A 290 -4.74 -17.66 1.74
C LEU A 290 -5.02 -19.04 2.36
N GLY A 291 -6.26 -19.50 2.26
CA GLY A 291 -6.69 -20.81 2.73
C GLY A 291 -5.91 -21.97 2.13
N GLN A 292 -5.58 -21.93 0.84
CA GLN A 292 -4.75 -22.98 0.22
C GLN A 292 -3.36 -23.06 0.85
N ILE A 293 -2.76 -21.93 1.19
CA ILE A 293 -1.44 -21.91 1.83
C ILE A 293 -1.53 -22.46 3.25
N ILE A 294 -2.51 -22.03 4.04
CA ILE A 294 -2.74 -22.55 5.40
C ILE A 294 -3.00 -24.07 5.38
N LEU A 295 -3.85 -24.54 4.46
CA LEU A 295 -4.16 -25.96 4.31
C LEU A 295 -2.94 -26.76 3.87
N ALA A 296 -2.12 -26.25 2.95
CA ALA A 296 -0.88 -26.90 2.55
C ALA A 296 0.12 -27.03 3.71
N LEU A 297 0.33 -25.96 4.49
CA LEU A 297 1.16 -26.00 5.69
C LEU A 297 0.66 -27.05 6.70
N ARG A 298 -0.67 -27.15 6.88
CA ARG A 298 -1.27 -28.15 7.76
C ARG A 298 -1.06 -29.57 7.25
N GLN A 299 -1.27 -29.83 5.96
CA GLN A 299 -1.10 -31.15 5.33
C GLN A 299 0.36 -31.64 5.35
N LEU A 300 1.30 -30.70 5.44
CA LEU A 300 2.74 -30.97 5.46
C LEU A 300 3.34 -30.96 6.88
N ASP A 301 2.50 -30.88 7.92
CA ASP A 301 2.93 -30.77 9.32
C ASP A 301 3.88 -29.58 9.60
N LEU A 302 3.81 -28.54 8.76
CA LEU A 302 4.61 -27.31 8.87
C LEU A 302 3.90 -26.21 9.66
N LEU A 303 2.57 -26.27 9.78
CA LEU A 303 1.77 -25.18 10.37
C LEU A 303 2.21 -24.83 11.81
N GLN A 304 2.53 -25.83 12.63
CA GLN A 304 2.96 -25.62 14.03
C GLN A 304 4.37 -25.01 14.16
N LYS A 305 5.14 -25.01 13.08
CA LYS A 305 6.51 -24.46 13.01
C LYS A 305 6.56 -23.17 12.20
N THR A 306 5.43 -22.64 11.76
CA THR A 306 5.36 -21.53 10.81
C THR A 306 4.51 -20.41 11.36
N ILE A 307 5.07 -19.19 11.41
CA ILE A 307 4.28 -17.97 11.61
C ILE A 307 3.70 -17.57 10.26
N VAL A 308 2.37 -17.50 10.18
CA VAL A 308 1.63 -17.01 9.02
C VAL A 308 1.20 -15.57 9.29
N ILE A 309 1.53 -14.68 8.36
CA ILE A 309 1.20 -13.26 8.38
C ILE A 309 0.32 -12.97 7.16
N TYR A 310 -0.83 -12.33 7.37
CA TYR A 310 -1.68 -11.83 6.30
C TYR A 310 -1.82 -10.31 6.38
N THR A 311 -1.63 -9.63 5.25
CA THR A 311 -1.79 -8.18 5.13
C THR A 311 -2.18 -7.73 3.73
N SER A 312 -2.35 -6.42 3.52
CA SER A 312 -2.53 -5.76 2.23
C SER A 312 -1.62 -4.54 2.12
N ASP A 313 -1.15 -4.20 0.93
CA ASP A 313 -0.35 -2.99 0.71
C ASP A 313 -1.17 -1.70 0.89
N HIS A 314 -2.45 -1.72 0.57
CA HIS A 314 -3.44 -0.67 0.82
C HIS A 314 -4.85 -1.27 0.70
N GLY A 315 -5.88 -0.48 0.95
CA GLY A 315 -7.29 -0.85 0.75
C GLY A 315 -7.85 -0.44 -0.62
N GLU A 316 -9.17 -0.44 -0.73
CA GLU A 316 -9.96 -0.05 -1.90
C GLU A 316 -11.18 0.74 -1.43
N LEU A 317 -11.36 1.93 -2.00
CA LEU A 317 -12.43 2.85 -1.63
C LEU A 317 -13.80 2.25 -1.94
N ALA A 318 -13.95 1.41 -2.97
CA ALA A 318 -15.21 0.71 -3.26
C ALA A 318 -16.44 1.65 -3.19
N MET A 319 -16.32 2.83 -3.78
CA MET A 319 -17.32 3.92 -3.79
C MET A 319 -17.50 4.71 -2.49
N GLU A 320 -16.74 4.43 -1.43
CA GLU A 320 -16.62 5.33 -0.25
C GLU A 320 -16.10 6.71 -0.69
N HIS A 321 -16.57 7.78 -0.06
CA HIS A 321 -16.23 9.17 -0.40
C HIS A 321 -16.39 9.53 -1.89
N ARG A 322 -17.31 8.85 -2.60
CA ARG A 322 -17.50 9.00 -4.05
C ARG A 322 -16.21 8.77 -4.84
N GLN A 323 -15.48 7.73 -4.47
CA GLN A 323 -14.24 7.32 -5.13
C GLN A 323 -14.20 5.79 -5.22
N PHE A 324 -13.66 5.27 -6.32
CA PHE A 324 -13.12 3.91 -6.33
C PHE A 324 -11.59 4.00 -6.26
N TYR A 325 -10.94 2.86 -6.26
CA TYR A 325 -9.50 2.72 -6.21
C TYR A 325 -8.91 3.10 -4.85
N LYS A 326 -7.70 3.62 -4.86
CA LYS A 326 -6.88 3.93 -3.68
C LYS A 326 -6.46 5.40 -3.70
N MET A 327 -5.30 5.75 -3.14
CA MET A 327 -4.73 7.11 -3.21
C MET A 327 -5.49 8.12 -2.35
N SER A 328 -6.06 7.65 -1.24
CA SER A 328 -6.70 8.49 -0.23
C SER A 328 -6.29 8.04 1.17
N MET A 329 -6.38 8.95 2.14
CA MET A 329 -6.08 8.69 3.55
C MET A 329 -7.32 8.20 4.34
N TYR A 330 -8.49 8.13 3.70
CA TYR A 330 -9.69 7.54 4.28
C TYR A 330 -9.51 6.05 4.58
N GLU A 331 -10.22 5.53 5.59
CA GLU A 331 -10.11 4.19 6.13
C GLU A 331 -10.16 3.14 5.03
N ALA A 332 -11.12 3.23 4.11
CA ALA A 332 -11.28 2.26 3.04
C ALA A 332 -10.03 2.10 2.14
N SER A 333 -9.20 3.14 2.03
CA SER A 333 -7.94 3.11 1.25
C SER A 333 -6.70 2.90 2.11
N ALA A 334 -6.68 3.41 3.35
CA ALA A 334 -5.48 3.45 4.18
C ALA A 334 -5.42 2.36 5.25
N HIS A 335 -6.58 1.90 5.74
CA HIS A 335 -6.69 0.85 6.76
C HIS A 335 -6.65 -0.53 6.09
N VAL A 336 -5.74 -1.38 6.54
CA VAL A 336 -5.42 -2.67 5.91
C VAL A 336 -5.55 -3.82 6.91
N PRO A 337 -5.83 -5.05 6.44
CA PRO A 337 -5.78 -6.21 7.32
C PRO A 337 -4.35 -6.41 7.85
N LEU A 338 -4.21 -6.84 9.09
CA LEU A 338 -2.94 -7.37 9.62
C LEU A 338 -3.21 -8.43 10.68
N LEU A 339 -2.91 -9.68 10.33
CA LEU A 339 -3.14 -10.85 11.20
C LEU A 339 -1.89 -11.71 11.26
N LEU A 340 -1.56 -12.17 12.46
CA LEU A 340 -0.45 -13.09 12.74
C LEU A 340 -1.01 -14.36 13.40
N MET A 341 -0.52 -15.53 13.02
CA MET A 341 -0.87 -16.82 13.64
C MET A 341 0.34 -17.74 13.60
N GLY A 342 0.56 -18.56 14.64
CA GLY A 342 1.63 -19.55 14.65
C GLY A 342 2.32 -19.67 16.01
N PRO A 343 3.50 -20.32 16.08
CA PRO A 343 4.20 -20.53 17.33
C PRO A 343 4.56 -19.20 18.01
N GLY A 344 4.25 -19.07 19.30
CA GLY A 344 4.51 -17.86 20.10
C GLY A 344 3.53 -16.71 19.89
N ILE A 345 2.58 -16.83 18.95
CA ILE A 345 1.54 -15.82 18.72
C ILE A 345 0.30 -16.16 19.56
N LYS A 346 -0.18 -15.20 20.34
CA LYS A 346 -1.36 -15.37 21.19
C LYS A 346 -2.61 -15.53 20.35
N ALA A 347 -3.37 -16.59 20.62
CA ALA A 347 -4.64 -16.86 19.96
C ALA A 347 -5.77 -15.97 20.49
N ASN A 348 -6.72 -15.63 19.61
CA ASN A 348 -7.90 -14.82 19.90
C ASN A 348 -7.57 -13.47 20.57
N LEU A 349 -6.42 -12.88 20.23
CA LEU A 349 -6.03 -11.56 20.71
C LEU A 349 -6.41 -10.50 19.66
N GLN A 350 -7.02 -9.41 20.10
CA GLN A 350 -7.23 -8.22 19.28
C GLN A 350 -6.40 -7.09 19.85
N VAL A 351 -5.52 -6.51 19.04
CA VAL A 351 -4.64 -5.41 19.43
C VAL A 351 -5.25 -4.10 18.90
N PRO A 352 -5.72 -3.20 19.78
CA PRO A 352 -6.33 -1.94 19.37
C PRO A 352 -5.30 -0.84 19.05
N SER A 353 -4.02 -1.03 19.36
CA SER A 353 -2.97 -0.06 19.07
C SER A 353 -2.87 0.23 17.56
N VAL A 354 -2.58 1.47 17.21
CA VAL A 354 -2.27 1.87 15.83
C VAL A 354 -0.91 1.29 15.43
N VAL A 355 -0.86 0.57 14.32
CA VAL A 355 0.35 -0.06 13.77
C VAL A 355 0.45 0.18 12.27
N SER A 356 1.62 -0.05 11.68
CA SER A 356 1.93 0.32 10.31
C SER A 356 2.65 -0.81 9.57
N LEU A 357 2.53 -0.85 8.23
CA LEU A 357 3.24 -1.86 7.43
C LEU A 357 4.77 -1.76 7.51
N VAL A 358 5.33 -0.61 7.90
CA VAL A 358 6.76 -0.45 8.12
C VAL A 358 7.27 -1.28 9.30
N ASP A 359 6.36 -1.68 10.20
CA ASP A 359 6.63 -2.57 11.34
C ASP A 359 6.88 -4.01 10.92
N ILE A 360 6.54 -4.39 9.68
CA ILE A 360 6.81 -5.73 9.17
C ILE A 360 8.31 -6.02 9.17
N TYR A 361 9.16 -5.10 8.69
CA TYR A 361 10.60 -5.32 8.65
C TYR A 361 11.19 -5.72 10.02
N PRO A 362 11.07 -4.90 11.09
CA PRO A 362 11.60 -5.26 12.40
C PRO A 362 10.91 -6.50 12.98
N THR A 363 9.62 -6.72 12.71
CA THR A 363 8.92 -7.95 13.13
C THR A 363 9.53 -9.20 12.49
N MET A 364 9.86 -9.15 11.19
CA MET A 364 10.49 -10.27 10.49
C MET A 364 11.87 -10.60 11.07
N LEU A 365 12.65 -9.59 11.44
CA LEU A 365 13.95 -9.79 12.09
C LEU A 365 13.81 -10.35 13.51
N ASP A 366 12.85 -9.85 14.29
CA ASP A 366 12.57 -10.31 15.65
C ASP A 366 12.12 -11.77 15.66
N ILE A 367 11.25 -12.18 14.71
CA ILE A 367 10.87 -13.59 14.48
C ILE A 367 12.11 -14.47 14.26
N ALA A 368 13.08 -13.99 13.49
CA ALA A 368 14.31 -14.71 13.21
C ALA A 368 15.36 -14.62 14.34
N GLY A 369 15.09 -13.90 15.42
CA GLY A 369 16.07 -13.62 16.49
C GLY A 369 17.27 -12.80 16.01
N ILE A 370 17.10 -12.02 14.94
CA ILE A 370 18.12 -11.13 14.36
C ILE A 370 18.01 -9.77 15.05
N PRO A 371 19.12 -9.18 15.54
CA PRO A 371 19.10 -7.84 16.11
C PRO A 371 18.51 -6.80 15.15
N VAL A 372 17.50 -6.06 15.62
CA VAL A 372 16.83 -5.02 14.84
C VAL A 372 17.70 -3.76 14.75
N PRO A 373 18.01 -3.24 13.55
CA PRO A 373 18.75 -1.98 13.40
C PRO A 373 17.99 -0.79 13.98
N GLN A 374 18.71 0.14 14.62
CA GLN A 374 18.11 1.33 15.25
C GLN A 374 17.58 2.38 14.25
N ASN A 375 17.96 2.29 12.98
CA ASN A 375 17.64 3.29 11.95
C ASN A 375 16.36 2.95 11.15
N LEU A 376 15.63 1.90 11.53
CA LEU A 376 14.32 1.61 10.93
C LEU A 376 13.26 2.59 11.44
N SER A 377 12.22 2.79 10.65
CA SER A 377 11.07 3.63 11.01
C SER A 377 9.98 2.86 11.78
N GLY A 378 9.97 1.53 11.69
CA GLY A 378 9.00 0.67 12.35
C GLY A 378 9.50 0.03 13.64
N TYR A 379 8.60 -0.67 14.32
CA TYR A 379 8.84 -1.39 15.57
C TYR A 379 8.34 -2.83 15.46
N SER A 380 8.94 -3.77 16.20
CA SER A 380 8.47 -5.16 16.18
C SER A 380 7.07 -5.27 16.77
N LEU A 381 6.20 -6.04 16.10
CA LEU A 381 4.84 -6.35 16.55
C LEU A 381 4.77 -7.61 17.42
N LEU A 382 5.88 -8.36 17.56
CA LEU A 382 5.89 -9.57 18.38
C LEU A 382 5.57 -9.28 19.85
N PRO A 383 6.11 -8.22 20.50
CA PRO A 383 5.72 -7.90 21.88
C PRO A 383 4.21 -7.72 22.02
N LEU A 384 3.56 -7.05 21.06
CA LEU A 384 2.12 -6.78 21.05
C LEU A 384 1.25 -8.03 20.80
N SER A 385 1.82 -9.06 20.17
CA SER A 385 1.12 -10.31 19.80
C SER A 385 1.51 -11.52 20.66
N SER A 386 2.40 -11.33 21.63
CA SER A 386 2.86 -12.38 22.55
C SER A 386 2.10 -12.38 23.88
N GLU A 387 2.18 -13.47 24.63
CA GLU A 387 1.60 -13.59 25.97
C GLU A 387 2.26 -12.71 27.06
N VAL A 388 3.35 -12.03 26.71
CA VAL A 388 4.24 -11.33 27.67
C VAL A 388 3.64 -10.02 28.17
N VAL A 389 2.79 -9.35 27.39
CA VAL A 389 2.23 -8.04 27.77
C VAL A 389 0.97 -8.22 28.61
N LYS A 390 1.05 -7.82 29.90
CA LYS A 390 -0.05 -7.94 30.86
C LYS A 390 -0.85 -6.65 31.07
N ASN A 391 -0.31 -5.46 30.74
CA ASN A 391 -0.93 -4.16 31.01
C ASN A 391 -0.78 -3.17 29.82
N GLU A 392 -1.79 -2.32 29.61
CA GLU A 392 -1.83 -1.33 28.51
C GLU A 392 -0.70 -0.29 28.56
N HIS A 393 -0.27 0.13 29.74
CA HIS A 393 0.84 1.09 29.89
C HIS A 393 2.19 0.55 29.41
N GLN A 394 2.38 -0.77 29.31
CA GLN A 394 3.60 -1.36 28.75
C GLN A 394 3.60 -1.34 27.22
N LEU A 395 2.44 -1.16 26.56
CA LEU A 395 2.35 -1.18 25.09
C LEU A 395 3.06 0.04 24.46
N THR A 396 3.03 1.20 25.13
CA THR A 396 3.71 2.41 24.66
C THR A 396 5.23 2.32 24.72
N ASP A 397 5.77 1.40 25.52
CA ASP A 397 7.21 1.13 25.57
C ASP A 397 7.70 0.38 24.33
N PHE A 398 6.79 -0.32 23.63
CA PHE A 398 7.13 -1.16 22.47
C PHE A 398 6.78 -0.51 21.13
N HIS A 399 5.74 0.31 21.06
CA HIS A 399 5.31 0.96 19.82
C HIS A 399 4.75 2.37 20.10
N PRO A 400 5.11 3.39 19.30
CA PRO A 400 4.54 4.73 19.45
C PRO A 400 3.00 4.73 19.27
N PRO A 401 2.25 5.58 19.98
CA PRO A 401 0.78 5.64 19.84
C PRO A 401 0.34 6.43 18.60
N TRP A 402 1.14 6.40 17.53
CA TRP A 402 0.89 7.11 16.29
C TRP A 402 1.50 6.35 15.10
N ILE A 403 0.93 6.53 13.91
CA ILE A 403 1.50 6.08 12.64
C ILE A 403 1.48 7.20 11.60
N LEU A 404 2.30 7.06 10.56
CA LEU A 404 2.44 7.97 9.44
C LEU A 404 2.08 7.27 8.12
N SER A 405 1.30 7.95 7.28
CA SER A 405 1.10 7.59 5.87
C SER A 405 1.37 8.80 4.97
N GLU A 406 2.02 8.58 3.82
CA GLU A 406 2.45 9.62 2.87
C GLU A 406 1.94 9.31 1.46
N TYR A 407 1.58 10.33 0.67
CA TYR A 407 1.17 10.12 -0.72
C TYR A 407 1.59 11.24 -1.67
N HIS A 408 2.20 10.87 -2.80
CA HIS A 408 2.81 11.80 -3.77
C HIS A 408 2.56 11.44 -5.25
N GLY A 409 1.68 10.47 -5.51
CA GLY A 409 1.47 9.89 -6.85
C GLY A 409 0.45 10.58 -7.74
N CYS A 410 -0.11 9.82 -8.69
CA CYS A 410 -1.19 10.23 -9.58
C CYS A 410 -2.52 10.47 -8.81
N ASN A 411 -3.56 10.97 -9.47
CA ASN A 411 -4.88 11.24 -8.85
C ASN A 411 -4.87 12.10 -7.55
N ALA A 412 -3.79 12.83 -7.28
CA ALA A 412 -3.68 13.80 -6.19
C ALA A 412 -2.90 15.03 -6.66
N ASN A 413 -3.42 16.21 -6.35
CA ASN A 413 -2.83 17.51 -6.70
C ASN A 413 -1.98 18.14 -5.57
N ALA A 414 -1.85 17.45 -4.44
CA ALA A 414 -1.08 17.89 -3.29
C ALA A 414 -0.35 16.70 -2.68
N SER A 415 0.81 16.93 -2.05
CA SER A 415 1.46 15.89 -1.24
C SER A 415 0.62 15.72 0.01
N THR A 416 0.26 14.50 0.37
CA THR A 416 -0.67 14.25 1.48
C THR A 416 0.04 13.48 2.58
N TYR A 417 -0.17 13.89 3.83
CA TYR A 417 0.46 13.32 5.01
C TYR A 417 -0.61 13.04 6.06
N MET A 418 -0.74 11.80 6.48
CA MET A 418 -1.68 11.39 7.53
C MET A 418 -0.93 11.03 8.81
N LEU A 419 -1.28 11.70 9.91
CA LEU A 419 -0.96 11.27 11.26
C LEU A 419 -2.21 10.63 11.88
N ARG A 420 -2.15 9.33 12.16
CA ARG A 420 -3.21 8.61 12.87
C ARG A 420 -2.74 8.28 14.28
N THR A 421 -3.50 8.73 15.28
CA THR A 421 -3.37 8.43 16.71
C THR A 421 -4.63 7.70 17.17
N SER A 422 -4.72 7.13 18.37
CA SER A 422 -5.88 6.32 18.83
C SER A 422 -7.28 6.82 18.41
N GLN A 423 -7.61 8.08 18.67
CA GLN A 423 -8.90 8.70 18.32
C GLN A 423 -8.83 9.51 17.02
N TRP A 424 -7.74 10.26 16.83
CA TRP A 424 -7.67 11.30 15.81
C TRP A 424 -6.94 10.84 14.55
N LYS A 425 -7.50 11.20 13.39
CA LYS A 425 -6.82 11.20 12.11
C LYS A 425 -6.66 12.64 11.63
N TYR A 426 -5.41 13.10 11.54
CA TYR A 426 -5.06 14.42 11.02
C TYR A 426 -4.39 14.26 9.66
N ILE A 427 -4.87 15.02 8.67
CA ILE A 427 -4.34 14.99 7.30
C ILE A 427 -3.87 16.40 6.94
N ALA A 428 -2.58 16.52 6.66
CA ALA A 428 -1.93 17.73 6.18
C ALA A 428 -1.59 17.61 4.69
N TYR A 429 -1.49 18.76 4.02
CA TYR A 429 -1.25 18.84 2.58
C TYR A 429 -0.13 19.83 2.27
N SER A 430 0.71 19.47 1.29
CA SER A 430 1.76 20.31 0.71
C SER A 430 2.70 20.94 1.75
N ASP A 431 2.56 22.24 2.02
CA ASP A 431 3.37 23.03 2.97
C ASP A 431 2.65 23.27 4.32
N GLY A 432 1.40 22.81 4.44
CA GLY A 432 0.55 22.99 5.62
C GLY A 432 -0.14 24.35 5.69
N ALA A 433 -0.02 25.17 4.63
CA ALA A 433 -0.60 26.51 4.57
C ALA A 433 -1.42 26.74 3.29
N SER A 434 -0.96 26.20 2.15
CA SER A 434 -1.58 26.37 0.84
C SER A 434 -2.89 25.60 0.68
N VAL A 435 -3.10 24.56 1.49
CA VAL A 435 -4.32 23.73 1.50
C VAL A 435 -4.67 23.45 2.96
N LEU A 436 -5.93 23.66 3.33
CA LEU A 436 -6.39 23.45 4.70
C LEU A 436 -6.30 21.98 5.10
N PRO A 437 -6.00 21.66 6.36
CA PRO A 437 -5.96 20.28 6.83
C PRO A 437 -7.37 19.70 7.02
N GLN A 438 -7.43 18.38 7.14
CA GLN A 438 -8.62 17.65 7.60
C GLN A 438 -8.34 16.97 8.93
N LEU A 439 -9.31 16.98 9.85
CA LEU A 439 -9.25 16.33 11.15
C LEU A 439 -10.53 15.51 11.37
N PHE A 440 -10.38 14.24 11.68
CA PHE A 440 -11.49 13.33 11.95
C PHE A 440 -11.33 12.66 13.31
N ASP A 441 -12.44 12.57 14.05
CA ASP A 441 -12.57 11.65 15.17
C ASP A 441 -13.12 10.32 14.64
N VAL A 442 -12.21 9.39 14.34
CA VAL A 442 -12.55 8.12 13.67
C VAL A 442 -13.38 7.20 14.58
N SER A 443 -13.36 7.44 15.90
CA SER A 443 -14.14 6.65 16.85
C SER A 443 -15.63 7.00 16.81
N SER A 444 -15.96 8.27 16.58
CA SER A 444 -17.33 8.77 16.53
C SER A 444 -17.87 8.95 15.11
N ASP A 445 -16.98 9.14 14.13
CA ASP A 445 -17.27 9.32 12.71
C ASP A 445 -16.44 8.33 11.87
N PRO A 446 -16.80 7.03 11.87
CA PRO A 446 -16.06 6.00 11.14
C PRO A 446 -16.16 6.11 9.63
N ASP A 447 -17.13 6.91 9.12
CA ASP A 447 -17.29 7.23 7.71
C ASP A 447 -16.50 8.49 7.30
N GLU A 448 -15.86 9.18 8.26
CA GLU A 448 -14.98 10.33 8.04
C GLU A 448 -15.63 11.45 7.20
N LEU A 449 -16.89 11.76 7.49
CA LEU A 449 -17.68 12.74 6.74
C LEU A 449 -17.61 14.14 7.33
N THR A 450 -17.16 14.29 8.58
CA THR A 450 -17.17 15.55 9.31
C THR A 450 -15.75 16.03 9.58
N ASN A 451 -15.28 17.01 8.81
CA ASN A 451 -13.99 17.65 9.10
C ASN A 451 -14.10 18.57 10.33
N MET A 452 -13.40 18.21 11.41
CA MET A 452 -13.43 18.90 12.69
C MET A 452 -12.31 19.93 12.87
N ALA A 453 -11.44 20.15 11.86
CA ALA A 453 -10.23 20.96 12.01
C ALA A 453 -10.52 22.41 12.42
N THR A 454 -11.62 22.99 11.95
CA THR A 454 -12.06 24.36 12.31
C THR A 454 -12.78 24.40 13.65
N LYS A 455 -13.37 23.28 14.09
CA LYS A 455 -14.09 23.16 15.36
C LYS A 455 -13.15 22.91 16.54
N PHE A 456 -12.04 22.21 16.30
CA PHE A 456 -11.00 21.91 17.29
C PHE A 456 -9.61 22.35 16.78
N PRO A 457 -9.39 23.65 16.56
CA PRO A 457 -8.14 24.17 16.00
C PRO A 457 -6.92 23.88 16.89
N GLU A 458 -7.09 23.80 18.21
CA GLU A 458 -6.04 23.44 19.17
C GLU A 458 -5.59 21.97 19.01
N ILE A 459 -6.52 21.06 18.74
CA ILE A 459 -6.21 19.65 18.47
C ILE A 459 -5.50 19.54 17.13
N ALA A 460 -6.01 20.19 16.09
CA ALA A 460 -5.38 20.22 14.78
C ALA A 460 -3.94 20.77 14.85
N TYR A 461 -3.74 21.88 15.58
CA TYR A 461 -2.42 22.46 15.80
C TYR A 461 -1.48 21.51 16.54
N SER A 462 -1.93 20.89 17.63
CA SER A 462 -1.12 19.92 18.38
C SER A 462 -0.70 18.72 17.52
N LEU A 463 -1.62 18.19 16.72
CA LEU A 463 -1.34 17.08 15.80
C LEU A 463 -0.41 17.50 14.66
N ASP A 464 -0.52 18.73 14.16
CA ASP A 464 0.43 19.27 13.19
C ASP A 464 1.84 19.41 13.76
N GLN A 465 1.98 19.91 15.00
CA GLN A 465 3.27 19.96 15.69
C GLN A 465 3.84 18.55 15.87
N LYS A 466 3.00 17.58 16.22
CA LYS A 466 3.43 16.17 16.31
C LYS A 466 3.89 15.65 14.95
N LEU A 467 3.14 15.90 13.87
CA LEU A 467 3.52 15.49 12.52
C LEU A 467 4.86 16.13 12.10
N ARG A 468 5.06 17.42 12.35
CA ARG A 468 6.31 18.14 12.07
C ARG A 468 7.51 17.61 12.86
N SER A 469 7.28 17.05 14.05
CA SER A 469 8.35 16.39 14.82
C SER A 469 8.81 15.07 14.20
N ILE A 470 7.99 14.45 13.36
CA ILE A 470 8.28 13.19 12.67
C ILE A 470 8.85 13.45 11.27
N ILE A 471 8.27 14.43 10.55
CA ILE A 471 8.59 14.70 9.15
C ILE A 471 8.54 16.20 8.84
N ASN A 472 9.57 16.69 8.13
CA ASN A 472 9.52 18.02 7.51
C ASN A 472 8.75 17.94 6.19
N TYR A 473 7.44 17.82 6.29
CA TYR A 473 6.58 17.59 5.13
C TYR A 473 6.60 18.73 4.08
N PRO A 474 6.79 20.02 4.41
CA PRO A 474 6.99 21.06 3.39
C PRO A 474 8.25 20.82 2.53
N LYS A 475 9.35 20.40 3.16
CA LYS A 475 10.59 20.07 2.44
C LYS A 475 10.42 18.83 1.57
N VAL A 476 9.69 17.82 2.06
CA VAL A 476 9.38 16.60 1.28
C VAL A 476 8.52 16.96 0.07
N SER A 477 7.47 17.77 0.24
CA SER A 477 6.65 18.21 -0.89
C SER A 477 7.47 18.99 -1.93
N ALA A 478 8.35 19.88 -1.50
CA ALA A 478 9.27 20.59 -2.40
C ALA A 478 10.19 19.63 -3.18
N ALA A 479 10.72 18.59 -2.53
CA ALA A 479 11.54 17.58 -3.19
C ALA A 479 10.75 16.77 -4.22
N VAL A 480 9.50 16.41 -3.92
CA VAL A 480 8.59 15.73 -4.85
C VAL A 480 8.28 16.60 -6.06
N HIS A 481 7.99 17.89 -5.87
CA HIS A 481 7.76 18.83 -6.97
C HIS A 481 8.98 18.93 -7.90
N GLN A 482 10.18 19.02 -7.32
CA GLN A 482 11.43 19.06 -8.08
C GLN A 482 11.64 17.76 -8.86
N TYR A 483 11.50 16.60 -8.20
CA TYR A 483 11.61 15.28 -8.83
C TYR A 483 10.63 15.14 -10.01
N ASN A 484 9.35 15.46 -9.81
CA ASN A 484 8.32 15.38 -10.83
C ASN A 484 8.66 16.23 -12.06
N LYS A 485 9.10 17.47 -11.83
CA LYS A 485 9.51 18.40 -12.89
C LYS A 485 10.71 17.87 -13.67
N GLU A 486 11.74 17.38 -12.98
CA GLU A 486 12.95 16.82 -13.62
C GLU A 486 12.64 15.56 -14.44
N GLN A 487 11.83 14.65 -13.90
CA GLN A 487 11.44 13.43 -14.61
C GLN A 487 10.58 13.74 -15.82
N PHE A 488 9.62 14.66 -15.70
CA PHE A 488 8.81 15.09 -16.83
C PHE A 488 9.68 15.73 -17.92
N ILE A 489 10.62 16.61 -17.58
CA ILE A 489 11.55 17.22 -18.54
C ILE A 489 12.36 16.14 -19.26
N THR A 490 12.91 15.18 -18.50
CA THR A 490 13.72 14.08 -19.04
C THR A 490 12.91 13.21 -20.01
N TRP A 491 11.72 12.79 -19.60
CA TRP A 491 10.80 12.03 -20.46
C TRP A 491 10.36 12.84 -21.68
N LYS A 492 9.96 14.11 -21.50
CA LYS A 492 9.54 14.97 -22.60
C LYS A 492 10.65 15.15 -23.65
N ARG A 493 11.91 15.24 -23.22
CA ARG A 493 13.07 15.29 -24.13
C ARG A 493 13.24 13.99 -24.91
N SER A 494 13.04 12.83 -24.28
CA SER A 494 13.21 11.53 -24.95
C SER A 494 12.16 11.26 -26.03
N VAL A 495 10.95 11.79 -25.89
CA VAL A 495 9.88 11.69 -26.92
C VAL A 495 9.79 12.89 -27.87
N GLY A 496 10.58 13.95 -27.61
CA GLY A 496 10.69 15.14 -28.47
C GLY A 496 9.37 15.88 -28.70
N GLN A 497 9.15 16.32 -29.95
CA GLN A 497 7.93 17.04 -30.35
C GLN A 497 6.67 16.15 -30.32
N ASN A 498 6.84 14.82 -30.26
CA ASN A 498 5.73 13.87 -30.24
C ASN A 498 5.06 13.75 -28.86
N TYR A 499 5.58 14.40 -27.81
CA TYR A 499 5.08 14.21 -26.43
C TYR A 499 3.57 14.43 -26.27
N SER A 500 2.99 15.41 -26.98
CA SER A 500 1.55 15.72 -26.90
C SER A 500 0.71 14.60 -27.51
N ASN A 501 1.16 14.03 -28.63
CA ASN A 501 0.51 12.88 -29.24
C ASN A 501 0.68 11.61 -28.38
N VAL A 502 1.84 11.42 -27.73
CA VAL A 502 2.00 10.33 -26.74
C VAL A 502 0.97 10.49 -25.63
N ILE A 503 0.84 11.68 -25.04
CA ILE A 503 -0.15 11.98 -24.00
C ILE A 503 -1.58 11.75 -24.48
N ALA A 504 -1.91 12.16 -25.71
CA ALA A 504 -3.22 11.97 -26.31
C ALA A 504 -3.61 10.49 -26.46
N ASN A 505 -2.66 9.56 -26.39
CA ASN A 505 -2.89 8.12 -26.42
C ASN A 505 -2.75 7.44 -25.04
N LEU A 506 -2.53 8.21 -23.97
CA LEU A 506 -2.62 7.75 -22.59
C LEU A 506 -4.07 7.83 -22.09
N ARG A 507 -4.31 7.57 -20.81
CA ARG A 507 -5.67 7.59 -20.24
C ARG A 507 -6.38 8.95 -20.41
N TRP A 508 -5.63 10.04 -20.55
CA TRP A 508 -6.15 11.40 -20.78
C TRP A 508 -6.78 11.64 -22.15
N HIS A 509 -6.72 10.67 -23.08
CA HIS A 509 -7.10 10.85 -24.48
C HIS A 509 -8.36 11.71 -24.71
N ARG A 510 -9.48 11.42 -24.01
CA ARG A 510 -10.75 12.17 -24.17
C ARG A 510 -10.66 13.63 -23.79
N ASP A 511 -9.95 13.96 -22.72
CA ASP A 511 -9.91 15.33 -22.23
C ASP A 511 -8.80 16.12 -22.92
N TRP A 512 -7.66 15.47 -23.22
CA TRP A 512 -6.55 16.08 -23.94
C TRP A 512 -6.96 16.51 -25.36
N LEU A 513 -7.65 15.63 -26.11
CA LEU A 513 -8.05 15.89 -27.49
C LEU A 513 -9.08 17.03 -27.66
N LYS A 514 -9.75 17.47 -26.58
CA LYS A 514 -10.70 18.60 -26.64
C LYS A 514 -10.00 19.94 -26.90
N ASP A 515 -8.84 20.16 -26.28
CA ASP A 515 -8.06 21.38 -26.43
C ASP A 515 -6.57 21.16 -26.09
N PRO A 516 -5.81 20.46 -26.97
CA PRO A 516 -4.41 20.15 -26.71
C PRO A 516 -3.56 21.41 -26.45
N ARG A 517 -3.81 22.50 -27.19
CA ARG A 517 -3.05 23.75 -27.08
C ARG A 517 -3.16 24.38 -25.69
N LYS A 518 -4.34 24.31 -25.06
CA LYS A 518 -4.52 24.77 -23.68
C LYS A 518 -3.64 24.00 -22.70
N TYR A 519 -3.60 22.67 -22.79
CA TYR A 519 -2.82 21.84 -21.86
C TYR A 519 -1.32 21.97 -22.11
N GLU A 520 -0.89 21.99 -23.37
CA GLU A 520 0.51 22.27 -23.74
C GLU A 520 0.98 23.62 -23.20
N SER A 521 0.13 24.65 -23.30
CA SER A 521 0.41 25.98 -22.75
C SER A 521 0.51 25.96 -21.22
N ALA A 522 -0.33 25.18 -20.53
CA ALA A 522 -0.26 25.01 -19.09
C ALA A 522 1.04 24.32 -18.65
N ILE A 523 1.44 23.25 -19.35
CA ILE A 523 2.74 22.60 -19.15
C ILE A 523 3.88 23.58 -19.40
N GLY A 524 3.82 24.35 -20.48
CA GLY A 524 4.82 25.36 -20.81
C GLY A 524 4.99 26.42 -19.71
N ARG A 525 3.87 26.90 -19.12
CA ARG A 525 3.91 27.82 -17.97
C ARG A 525 4.50 27.17 -16.73
N TRP A 526 4.08 25.96 -16.38
CA TRP A 526 4.61 25.21 -15.23
C TRP A 526 6.11 24.94 -15.34
N LEU A 527 6.59 24.59 -16.53
CA LEU A 527 8.03 24.37 -16.76
C LEU A 527 8.83 25.67 -16.62
N LYS A 528 8.30 26.81 -17.07
CA LYS A 528 8.93 28.14 -16.96
C LYS A 528 8.85 28.75 -15.56
N ALA A 529 7.90 28.34 -14.73
CA ALA A 529 7.80 28.83 -13.36
C ALA A 529 9.09 28.47 -12.60
N HIS A 530 9.76 29.46 -12.03
CA HIS A 530 10.97 29.24 -11.23
C HIS A 530 10.56 28.52 -9.95
N THR A 531 11.12 27.34 -9.70
CA THR A 531 11.13 26.74 -8.36
C THR A 531 12.18 27.49 -7.55
N THR A 532 11.83 28.65 -7.00
CA THR A 532 12.74 29.42 -6.14
C THR A 532 13.01 28.64 -4.84
N PRO A 533 14.25 28.24 -4.52
CA PRO A 533 14.56 27.52 -3.28
C PRO A 533 14.64 28.42 -2.02
N GLU A 534 14.29 29.71 -2.11
CA GLU A 534 14.70 30.71 -1.11
C GLU A 534 13.67 31.05 -0.02
N ALA A 535 12.44 30.51 -0.05
CA ALA A 535 11.45 30.83 0.99
C ALA A 535 11.65 30.07 2.32
N VAL A 536 12.54 29.08 2.38
CA VAL A 536 12.72 28.22 3.58
C VAL A 536 13.75 28.76 4.57
N ARG A 537 14.46 29.87 4.26
CA ARG A 537 15.46 30.46 5.18
C ARG A 537 15.00 31.67 5.99
N ARG A 538 13.76 32.13 5.83
CA ARG A 538 13.22 33.22 6.67
C ARG A 538 11.73 33.06 6.89
N LYS A 539 11.36 32.28 7.90
CA LYS A 539 10.37 32.61 8.94
C LYS A 539 10.29 31.49 9.96
#